data_AF-B3VU57-F1
#
_entry.id   AF-B3VU57-F1
#
_cell.length_a   1.000
_cell.length_b   1.000
_cell.length_c   1.000
_cell.angle_alpha   90.00
_cell.angle_beta   90.00
_cell.angle_gamma   90.00
#
_symmetry.space_group_name_H-M   'P 1'
#
loop_
_entity.id
_entity.type
_entity.pdbx_description
1 polymer ?
#
loop_
_entity_poly.entity_id
_entity_poly.type
_entity_poly.pdbx_seq_one_letter_code
_entity_poly.pdbx_strand_id
1 'polypeptide(L)'
;DGVTTSQTVDYQGLLQEPTAPTKEGYTFKGWYNAKTGGDKWDFATSKMPAKNITLYAQYSANSYTATFDVDGKTTTQAVDYQGLLKEPKTPTKAGYTFKGWYDEKTDGKKWDFATDKMPANDITLYAQFTKNPVAPPTTGGNTPP
;
A
#
# COMPACT_ATOMS: atom_id res chain seq x y z
N ASP A 1 -6.39 -13.11 -11.86
CA ASP A 1 -6.43 -13.99 -13.06
C ASP A 1 -5.79 -15.33 -12.69
N GLY A 2 -6.44 -16.49 -12.72
CA GLY A 2 -7.57 -16.95 -13.53
C GLY A 2 -7.11 -17.96 -14.59
N VAL A 3 -5.83 -17.91 -14.97
CA VAL A 3 -5.23 -18.79 -15.96
C VAL A 3 -4.91 -20.14 -15.31
N THR A 4 -5.50 -21.20 -15.86
CA THR A 4 -5.18 -22.58 -15.50
C THR A 4 -4.42 -23.19 -16.66
N THR A 5 -3.22 -23.69 -16.39
CA THR A 5 -2.47 -24.53 -17.33
C THR A 5 -2.55 -25.99 -16.86
N SER A 6 -2.50 -26.91 -17.81
CA SER A 6 -2.47 -28.34 -17.52
C SER A 6 -1.28 -28.98 -18.20
N GLN A 7 -0.71 -29.99 -17.56
CA GLN A 7 0.38 -30.80 -18.08
C GLN A 7 0.04 -32.26 -17.78
N THR A 8 0.32 -33.14 -18.74
CA THR A 8 0.25 -34.58 -18.55
C THR A 8 1.68 -35.10 -18.39
N VAL A 9 1.96 -35.74 -17.27
CA VAL A 9 3.26 -36.30 -16.94
C VAL A 9 3.05 -37.69 -16.37
N ASP A 10 3.93 -38.62 -16.74
CA ASP A 10 3.86 -40.00 -16.29
C ASP A 10 4.01 -40.11 -14.76
N TYR A 11 3.51 -41.21 -14.21
CA TYR A 11 3.70 -41.53 -12.80
C TYR A 11 5.19 -41.49 -12.43
N GLN A 12 5.50 -40.86 -11.29
CA GLN A 12 6.86 -40.59 -10.80
C GLN A 12 7.69 -39.59 -11.64
N GLY A 13 7.14 -39.02 -12.72
CA GLY A 13 7.78 -37.97 -13.49
C GLY A 13 7.81 -36.62 -12.77
N LEU A 14 8.66 -35.70 -13.26
CA LEU A 14 8.75 -34.33 -12.78
C LEU A 14 7.89 -33.41 -13.66
N LEU A 15 7.13 -32.50 -13.04
CA LEU A 15 6.43 -31.45 -13.78
C LEU A 15 7.42 -30.38 -14.25
N GLN A 16 7.16 -29.76 -15.40
CA GLN A 16 7.86 -28.56 -15.79
C GLN A 16 7.27 -27.36 -15.04
N GLU A 17 8.12 -26.57 -14.38
CA GLU A 17 7.65 -25.34 -13.73
C GLU A 17 7.15 -24.35 -14.79
N PRO A 18 5.89 -23.88 -14.69
CA PRO A 18 5.41 -22.84 -15.58
C PRO A 18 6.06 -21.50 -15.24
N THR A 19 6.08 -20.57 -16.20
CA THR A 19 6.52 -19.19 -15.94
C THR A 19 5.78 -18.61 -14.75
N ALA A 20 6.53 -18.00 -13.83
CA ALA A 20 5.97 -17.38 -12.64
C ALA A 20 4.92 -16.32 -13.02
N PRO A 21 3.67 -16.45 -12.54
CA PRO A 21 2.65 -15.45 -12.82
C PRO A 21 2.95 -14.13 -12.12
N THR A 22 2.57 -13.03 -12.75
CA THR A 22 2.68 -11.68 -12.17
C THR A 22 1.35 -11.24 -11.57
N LYS A 23 1.42 -10.54 -10.44
CA LYS A 23 0.25 -9.95 -9.77
C LYS A 23 0.66 -8.62 -9.14
N GLU A 24 0.07 -7.52 -9.61
CA GLU A 24 0.41 -6.16 -9.15
C GLU A 24 0.32 -6.04 -7.62
N GLY A 25 1.33 -5.44 -6.99
CA GLY A 25 1.37 -5.25 -5.53
C GLY A 25 1.67 -6.52 -4.73
N TYR A 26 1.99 -7.63 -5.38
CA TYR A 26 2.32 -8.89 -4.72
C TYR A 26 3.61 -9.54 -5.25
N THR A 27 4.29 -10.29 -4.39
CA THR A 27 5.43 -11.16 -4.73
C THR A 27 4.96 -12.60 -4.83
N PHE A 28 5.26 -13.27 -5.95
CA PHE A 28 5.01 -14.70 -6.13
C PHE A 28 5.89 -15.54 -5.20
N LYS A 29 5.28 -16.42 -4.40
CA LYS A 29 5.98 -17.28 -3.43
C LYS A 29 6.25 -18.70 -3.94
N GLY A 30 5.51 -19.14 -4.96
CA GLY A 30 5.58 -20.48 -5.51
C GLY A 30 4.20 -21.11 -5.70
N TRP A 31 4.25 -22.36 -6.14
CA TRP A 31 3.09 -23.22 -6.33
C TRP A 31 2.90 -24.14 -5.13
N TYR A 32 1.66 -24.29 -4.66
CA TYR A 32 1.31 -25.04 -3.45
C TYR A 32 0.21 -26.06 -3.72
N ASN A 33 0.18 -27.16 -2.99
CA ASN A 33 -0.84 -28.21 -3.13
C ASN A 33 -2.23 -27.83 -2.56
N ALA A 34 -2.36 -26.64 -1.98
CA ALA A 34 -3.61 -26.10 -1.45
C ALA A 34 -3.75 -24.61 -1.80
N LYS A 35 -4.99 -24.14 -1.88
CA LYS A 35 -5.32 -22.73 -2.20
C LYS A 35 -4.80 -21.74 -1.14
N THR A 36 -4.72 -22.18 0.11
CA THR A 36 -4.21 -21.41 1.25
C THR A 36 -3.34 -22.33 2.11
N GLY A 37 -2.10 -21.93 2.39
CA GLY A 37 -1.15 -22.79 3.10
C GLY A 37 -0.75 -24.02 2.28
N GLY A 38 -0.69 -25.18 2.91
CA GLY A 38 -0.22 -26.42 2.27
C GLY A 38 1.27 -26.43 2.02
N ASP A 39 1.73 -27.45 1.30
CA ASP A 39 3.14 -27.66 1.01
C ASP A 39 3.49 -27.04 -0.34
N LYS A 40 4.64 -26.36 -0.36
CA LYS A 40 5.21 -25.83 -1.60
C LYS A 40 5.65 -27.00 -2.47
N TRP A 41 5.21 -27.00 -3.72
CA TRP A 41 5.66 -27.96 -4.72
C TRP A 41 7.05 -27.60 -5.20
N ASP A 42 7.97 -28.56 -5.15
CA ASP A 42 9.32 -28.42 -5.70
C ASP A 42 9.40 -29.15 -7.05
N PHE A 43 9.46 -28.39 -8.14
CA PHE A 43 9.49 -28.95 -9.50
C PHE A 43 10.78 -29.73 -9.80
N ALA A 44 11.85 -29.55 -9.02
CA ALA A 44 13.10 -30.29 -9.21
C ALA A 44 13.07 -31.69 -8.56
N THR A 45 12.23 -31.90 -7.54
CA THR A 45 12.31 -33.12 -6.70
C THR A 45 10.96 -33.82 -6.50
N SER A 46 9.85 -33.08 -6.54
CA SER A 46 8.50 -33.61 -6.30
C SER A 46 7.99 -34.38 -7.52
N LYS A 47 7.67 -35.65 -7.29
CA LYS A 47 7.25 -36.57 -8.33
C LYS A 47 5.73 -36.64 -8.45
N MET A 48 5.23 -36.79 -9.67
CA MET A 48 3.81 -36.91 -9.93
C MET A 48 3.20 -38.17 -9.27
N PRO A 49 2.14 -38.03 -8.47
CA PRO A 49 1.45 -39.16 -7.87
C PRO A 49 0.58 -39.88 -8.90
N ALA A 50 0.08 -41.08 -8.57
CA ALA A 50 -0.86 -41.84 -9.41
C ALA A 50 -2.30 -41.26 -9.38
N LYS A 51 -2.41 -39.93 -9.43
CA LYS A 51 -3.66 -39.17 -9.46
C LYS A 51 -3.40 -37.76 -9.96
N ASN A 52 -4.47 -37.09 -10.40
CA ASN A 52 -4.40 -35.68 -10.73
C ASN A 52 -4.15 -34.84 -9.47
N ILE A 53 -3.33 -33.79 -9.61
CA ILE A 53 -3.13 -32.77 -8.60
C ILE A 53 -3.47 -31.40 -9.16
N THR A 54 -3.79 -30.47 -8.29
CA THR A 54 -3.94 -29.05 -8.64
C THR A 54 -3.00 -28.26 -7.77
N LEU A 55 -2.16 -27.45 -8.42
CA LEU A 55 -1.25 -26.53 -7.75
C LEU A 55 -1.81 -25.12 -7.82
N TYR A 56 -1.65 -24.37 -6.74
CA TYR A 56 -2.17 -23.02 -6.58
C TYR A 56 -0.99 -22.06 -6.41
N ALA A 57 -0.97 -21.00 -7.22
CA ALA A 57 -0.03 -19.91 -7.06
C ALA A 57 -0.34 -19.15 -5.76
N GLN A 58 0.66 -19.01 -4.89
CA GLN A 58 0.54 -18.20 -3.68
C GLN A 58 1.44 -16.96 -3.74
N TYR A 59 1.00 -15.92 -3.04
CA TYR A 59 1.57 -14.59 -3.11
C TYR A 59 1.63 -13.95 -1.73
N SER A 60 2.63 -13.08 -1.50
CA SER A 60 2.66 -12.16 -0.35
C SER A 60 2.45 -10.73 -0.83
N ALA A 61 1.64 -9.95 -0.11
CA ALA A 61 1.53 -8.51 -0.38
C ALA A 61 2.91 -7.86 -0.23
N ASN A 62 3.21 -6.91 -1.11
CA ASN A 62 4.42 -6.11 -1.02
C ASN A 62 4.19 -4.96 -0.03
N SER A 63 5.22 -4.60 0.72
CA SER A 63 5.21 -3.41 1.58
C SER A 63 5.73 -2.21 0.80
N TYR A 64 5.04 -1.09 0.91
CA TYR A 64 5.42 0.19 0.31
C TYR A 64 5.54 1.27 1.38
N THR A 65 6.24 2.35 1.07
CA THR A 65 6.51 3.45 2.00
C THR A 65 5.59 4.63 1.72
N ALA A 66 4.85 5.05 2.73
CA ALA A 66 4.18 6.34 2.76
C ALA A 66 5.04 7.37 3.50
N THR A 67 5.31 8.49 2.85
CA THR A 67 6.06 9.61 3.42
C THR A 67 5.11 10.75 3.78
N PHE A 68 5.15 11.21 5.02
CA PHE A 68 4.38 12.37 5.49
C PHE A 68 5.30 13.59 5.53
N ASP A 69 5.07 14.58 4.67
CA ASP A 69 5.86 15.82 4.57
C ASP A 69 5.12 16.99 5.22
N VAL A 70 5.79 17.64 6.18
CA VAL A 70 5.36 18.90 6.81
C VAL A 70 6.42 19.97 6.54
N ASP A 71 6.18 20.82 5.54
CA ASP A 71 7.09 21.89 5.12
C ASP A 71 8.55 21.39 4.90
N GLY A 72 8.71 20.21 4.29
CA GLY A 72 9.99 19.57 4.00
C GLY A 72 10.55 18.69 5.12
N LYS A 73 9.92 18.66 6.31
CA LYS A 73 10.25 17.70 7.36
C LYS A 73 9.42 16.44 7.19
N THR A 74 10.08 15.30 7.02
CA THR A 74 9.42 14.03 6.69
C THR A 74 9.40 13.03 7.84
N THR A 75 8.36 12.21 7.86
CA THR A 75 8.29 10.95 8.63
C THR A 75 7.73 9.86 7.70
N THR A 76 7.96 8.59 8.01
CA THR A 76 7.55 7.49 7.12
C THR A 76 6.74 6.43 7.85
N GLN A 77 5.90 5.73 7.09
CA GLN A 77 5.18 4.53 7.50
C GLN A 77 5.27 3.48 6.40
N ALA A 78 5.67 2.26 6.73
CA ALA A 78 5.58 1.11 5.83
C ALA A 78 4.20 0.45 5.98
N VAL A 79 3.53 0.20 4.86
CA VAL A 79 2.20 -0.43 4.81
C VAL A 79 2.16 -1.41 3.64
N ASP A 80 1.58 -2.59 3.88
CA ASP A 80 1.33 -3.56 2.81
C ASP A 80 0.36 -3.00 1.77
N TYR A 81 0.54 -3.43 0.51
CA TYR A 81 -0.37 -3.14 -0.58
C TYR A 81 -1.83 -3.40 -0.17
N GLN A 82 -2.72 -2.46 -0.52
CA GLN A 82 -4.13 -2.45 -0.15
C GLN A 82 -4.42 -2.27 1.36
N GLY A 83 -3.40 -2.07 2.20
CA GLY A 83 -3.53 -1.71 3.60
C GLY A 83 -3.92 -0.25 3.81
N LEU A 84 -4.45 0.07 5.00
CA LEU A 84 -4.75 1.44 5.42
C LEU A 84 -3.55 2.04 6.17
N LEU A 85 -3.24 3.31 5.87
CA LEU A 85 -2.26 4.08 6.63
C LEU A 85 -2.84 4.42 8.01
N LYS A 86 -1.95 4.57 8.99
CA LYS A 86 -2.33 5.12 10.29
C LYS A 86 -2.13 6.63 10.23
N GLU A 87 -3.16 7.38 10.54
CA GLU A 87 -3.05 8.84 10.54
C GLU A 87 -1.95 9.29 11.53
N PRO A 88 -0.97 10.10 11.09
CA PRO A 88 0.08 10.60 11.95
C PRO A 88 -0.47 11.65 12.91
N LYS A 89 0.32 12.01 13.93
CA LYS A 89 -0.05 13.11 14.84
C LYS A 89 -0.26 14.38 14.02
N THR A 90 -1.38 15.07 14.25
CA THR A 90 -1.72 16.32 13.58
C THR A 90 -0.58 17.34 13.73
N PRO A 91 -0.01 17.85 12.63
CA PRO A 91 1.05 18.83 12.69
C PRO A 91 0.52 20.21 13.08
N THR A 92 1.37 21.02 13.73
CA THR A 92 1.03 22.37 14.18
C THR A 92 1.93 23.40 13.52
N LYS A 93 1.33 24.49 13.02
CA LYS A 93 2.04 25.61 12.38
C LYS A 93 1.49 26.94 12.91
N ALA A 94 2.34 27.75 13.53
CA ALA A 94 1.92 28.99 14.20
C ALA A 94 1.24 29.96 13.23
N GLY A 95 0.03 30.43 13.57
CA GLY A 95 -0.77 31.31 12.72
C GLY A 95 -1.51 30.59 11.58
N TYR A 96 -1.57 29.25 11.57
CA TYR A 96 -2.28 28.46 10.56
C TYR A 96 -3.15 27.37 11.21
N THR A 97 -4.15 26.90 10.45
CA THR A 97 -5.02 25.75 10.76
C THR A 97 -4.73 24.60 9.79
N PHE A 98 -4.52 23.39 10.31
CA PHE A 98 -4.29 22.19 9.49
C PHE A 98 -5.57 21.78 8.75
N LYS A 99 -5.46 21.48 7.45
CA LYS A 99 -6.60 21.12 6.58
C LYS A 99 -6.69 19.63 6.31
N GLY A 100 -5.54 18.95 6.30
CA GLY A 100 -5.44 17.53 5.98
C GLY A 100 -4.12 17.18 5.30
N TRP A 101 -4.00 15.90 4.99
CA TRP A 101 -2.94 15.31 4.19
C TRP A 101 -3.42 15.18 2.74
N TYR A 102 -2.57 15.52 1.78
CA TYR A 102 -2.90 15.56 0.35
C TYR A 102 -1.81 14.86 -0.46
N ASP A 103 -2.15 14.22 -1.58
CA ASP A 103 -1.19 13.53 -2.45
C ASP A 103 -0.27 14.47 -3.25
N GLU A 104 -0.58 15.76 -3.30
CA GLU A 104 0.26 16.79 -3.90
C GLU A 104 0.43 18.01 -2.99
N LYS A 105 1.51 18.77 -3.23
CA LYS A 105 1.82 20.00 -2.47
C LYS A 105 0.77 21.10 -2.63
N THR A 106 0.14 21.16 -3.80
CA THR A 106 -0.88 22.16 -4.17
C THR A 106 -1.96 21.46 -4.98
N ASP A 107 -3.24 21.75 -4.70
CA ASP A 107 -4.40 21.24 -5.45
C ASP A 107 -4.56 19.70 -5.55
N GLY A 108 -3.85 18.95 -4.71
CA GLY A 108 -3.98 17.49 -4.62
C GLY A 108 -5.34 17.02 -4.07
N LYS A 109 -5.58 15.71 -4.16
CA LYS A 109 -6.69 15.03 -3.49
C LYS A 109 -6.35 14.85 -2.01
N LYS A 110 -7.32 15.18 -1.15
CA LYS A 110 -7.22 14.88 0.28
C LYS A 110 -7.20 13.38 0.50
N TRP A 111 -6.20 12.90 1.23
CA TRP A 111 -6.11 11.50 1.66
C TRP A 111 -7.12 11.23 2.78
N ASP A 112 -7.91 10.17 2.62
CA ASP A 112 -8.83 9.66 3.62
C ASP A 112 -8.26 8.38 4.25
N PHE A 113 -7.74 8.50 5.48
CA PHE A 113 -7.13 7.38 6.20
C PHE A 113 -8.11 6.24 6.54
N ALA A 114 -9.42 6.46 6.42
CA ALA A 114 -10.42 5.41 6.64
C ALA A 114 -10.70 4.58 5.38
N THR A 115 -10.42 5.10 4.17
CA THR A 115 -10.89 4.49 2.92
C THR A 115 -9.80 4.33 1.85
N ASP A 116 -8.88 5.28 1.75
CA ASP A 116 -7.78 5.24 0.79
C ASP A 116 -6.75 4.18 1.20
N LYS A 117 -6.38 3.32 0.24
CA LYS A 117 -5.48 2.19 0.45
C LYS A 117 -4.11 2.43 -0.15
N MET A 118 -3.09 1.80 0.43
CA MET A 118 -1.72 1.87 -0.07
C MET A 118 -1.65 1.33 -1.51
N PRO A 119 -1.22 2.14 -2.49
CA PRO A 119 -1.09 1.70 -3.88
C PRO A 119 0.14 0.82 -4.08
N ALA A 120 0.35 0.32 -5.29
CA ALA A 120 1.48 -0.56 -5.64
C ALA A 120 2.81 0.21 -5.87
N ASN A 121 3.01 1.31 -5.13
CA ASN A 121 4.17 2.17 -5.19
C ASN A 121 4.28 3.01 -3.91
N ASP A 122 5.46 3.56 -3.66
CA ASP A 122 5.66 4.53 -2.58
C ASP A 122 4.88 5.82 -2.86
N ILE A 123 4.36 6.45 -1.81
CA ILE A 123 3.61 7.72 -1.90
C ILE A 123 4.19 8.78 -0.96
N THR A 124 3.94 10.04 -1.28
CA THR A 124 4.18 11.16 -0.36
C THR A 124 2.88 11.91 -0.15
N LEU A 125 2.54 12.15 1.11
CA LEU A 125 1.41 12.96 1.54
C LEU A 125 1.92 14.26 2.16
N TYR A 126 1.38 15.38 1.71
CA TYR A 126 1.77 16.72 2.11
C TYR A 126 0.74 17.32 3.08
N ALA A 127 1.22 17.87 4.19
CA ALA A 127 0.38 18.60 5.13
C ALA A 127 -0.01 19.96 4.53
N GLN A 128 -1.31 20.19 4.34
CA GLN A 128 -1.81 21.50 3.90
C GLN A 128 -2.42 22.30 5.05
N PHE A 129 -2.24 23.62 4.99
CA PHE A 129 -2.61 24.56 6.04
C PHE A 129 -3.33 25.78 5.46
N THR A 130 -4.27 26.36 6.22
CA THR A 130 -4.90 27.65 5.91
C THR A 130 -4.46 28.69 6.93
N LYS A 131 -4.04 29.88 6.47
CA LYS A 131 -3.63 30.98 7.36
C LYS A 131 -4.82 31.42 8.22
N ASN A 132 -4.58 31.58 9.52
CA ASN A 132 -5.61 32.07 10.42
C ASN A 132 -5.88 33.56 10.15
N PRO A 133 -7.14 34.01 10.28
CA PRO A 133 -7.45 35.43 10.14
C PRO A 133 -6.69 36.23 11.20
N VAL A 134 -6.04 37.30 10.78
CA VAL A 134 -5.53 38.32 11.70
C VAL A 134 -6.71 39.15 12.18
N ALA A 135 -6.92 39.23 13.48
CA ALA A 135 -7.85 40.20 14.03
C ALA A 135 -7.39 41.61 13.56
N PRO A 136 -8.31 42.46 13.06
CA PRO A 136 -7.95 43.84 12.76
C PRO A 136 -7.40 44.50 14.04
N PRO A 137 -6.41 45.41 13.93
CA PRO A 137 -5.99 46.17 15.09
C PRO A 137 -7.22 46.83 15.69
N THR A 138 -7.45 46.62 16.98
CA THR A 138 -8.44 47.39 17.72
C THR A 138 -7.94 48.82 17.75
N THR A 139 -8.44 49.67 16.85
CA THR A 139 -8.26 51.11 16.95
C THR A 139 -8.99 51.53 18.21
N GLY A 140 -8.27 51.66 19.32
CA GLY A 140 -8.76 52.28 20.54
C GLY A 140 -9.19 53.70 20.18
N GLY A 141 -10.47 53.88 19.94
CA GLY A 141 -11.06 55.18 19.65
C GLY A 141 -10.90 56.07 20.88
N ASN A 142 -10.26 57.22 20.65
CA ASN A 142 -10.31 58.38 21.52
C ASN A 142 -11.75 58.59 22.04
N THR A 143 -11.87 58.79 23.35
CA THR A 143 -13.08 59.38 23.94
C THR A 143 -12.77 60.85 24.27
N PRO A 144 -13.30 61.84 23.52
CA PRO A 144 -13.41 63.22 23.99
C PRO A 144 -14.68 63.35 24.85
N PRO A 145 -14.77 64.26 25.84
CA PRO A 145 -14.43 65.69 25.73
C PRO A 145 -13.36 66.22 26.69
#